data_AF-A0AB32V9N2-F1
#
_entry.id   AF-A0AB32V9N2-F1
#
_cell.length_a   1.000
_cell.length_b   1.000
_cell.length_c   1.000
_cell.angle_alpha   90.00
_cell.angle_beta   90.00
_cell.angle_gamma   90.00
#
_symmetry.space_group_name_H-M   'P 1'
#
loop_
_entity.id
_entity.type
_entity.pdbx_description
1 polymer ?
#
loop_
_entity_poly.entity_id
_entity_poly.type
_entity_poly.pdbx_seq_one_letter_code
_entity_poly.pdbx_strand_id
1 'polypeptide(L)'
;MFVSRSVFGVIFLASLLLFPVNAIRLFTEKVTSSGRDETERESDLFMKFAEAPEYHNGPECPVLAEESLLCDPSVVHIAMTIDPEYLRGSTAAIHSVVKHSSCPENVFFHLIASDSSFVNANDLTQIVKSAFPSLSFKVYVFQENLVRNLISSSIRQALDSPLNYARSYLADIFEACVERVIYLDSDTIVVDDTQKLWRITLTGSRTIGAPEYCHANFAKYFTGEFWSDPELSRVFEGKRPCYFNTGVMVMDLARWREGDYTRKIERWMRIQKEKRIYKLGSLPPFLLVFGGDVEAIDHRWNQHGLGGDNLVNSCRSLHPGPVSLLHWSGRGKPWVRLDAGRPCPVDFLWAPYDLHK
;
A
#
# COMPACT_ATOMS: atom_id res chain seq x y z
N MET A 1 -37.83 -47.99 -19.81
CA MET A 1 -37.53 -46.91 -20.78
C MET A 1 -37.87 -45.58 -20.09
N PHE A 2 -36.84 -44.77 -19.86
CA PHE A 2 -36.82 -43.35 -19.46
C PHE A 2 -37.55 -42.86 -18.20
N VAL A 3 -36.72 -42.55 -17.19
CA VAL A 3 -36.93 -41.60 -16.09
C VAL A 3 -36.47 -40.20 -16.55
N SER A 4 -37.24 -39.13 -16.27
CA SER A 4 -36.71 -37.76 -16.03
C SER A 4 -37.84 -36.75 -15.76
N ARG A 5 -37.84 -36.05 -14.62
CA ARG A 5 -37.23 -34.70 -14.35
C ARG A 5 -38.16 -33.55 -14.75
N SER A 6 -38.35 -32.46 -14.01
CA SER A 6 -37.74 -31.95 -12.78
C SER A 6 -38.64 -30.86 -12.20
N VAL A 7 -38.73 -30.82 -10.87
CA VAL A 7 -39.18 -29.66 -10.09
C VAL A 7 -38.09 -28.58 -10.20
N PHE A 8 -38.46 -27.39 -10.67
CA PHE A 8 -37.58 -26.21 -10.65
C PHE A 8 -37.44 -25.71 -9.21
N GLY A 9 -36.35 -26.11 -8.55
CA GLY A 9 -35.87 -25.46 -7.33
C GLY A 9 -35.06 -24.23 -7.70
N VAL A 10 -35.53 -23.05 -7.32
CA VAL A 10 -34.75 -21.81 -7.34
C VAL A 10 -33.71 -21.91 -6.23
N ILE A 11 -32.46 -22.24 -6.60
CA ILE A 11 -31.33 -22.12 -5.69
C ILE A 11 -30.82 -20.68 -5.80
N PHE A 12 -31.21 -19.86 -4.82
CA PHE A 12 -30.52 -18.60 -4.54
C PHE A 12 -29.12 -18.95 -4.02
N LEU A 13 -28.12 -18.95 -4.90
CA LEU A 13 -26.72 -19.03 -4.49
C LEU A 13 -26.34 -17.65 -3.93
N ALA A 14 -26.60 -17.45 -2.64
CA ALA A 14 -25.96 -16.41 -1.88
C ALA A 14 -24.45 -16.70 -1.87
N SER A 15 -23.70 -16.00 -2.72
CA SER A 15 -22.24 -16.04 -2.74
C SER A 15 -21.70 -15.30 -1.50
N LEU A 16 -21.72 -16.02 -0.36
CA LEU A 16 -20.94 -15.71 0.83
C LEU A 16 -19.45 -15.94 0.54
N LEU A 17 -18.84 -15.10 -0.28
CA LEU A 17 -17.37 -15.03 -0.42
C LEU A 17 -16.84 -13.90 0.45
N LEU A 18 -16.86 -14.17 1.75
CA LEU A 18 -16.05 -13.48 2.77
C LEU A 18 -14.59 -13.89 2.55
N PHE A 19 -13.56 -13.01 2.52
CA PHE A 19 -12.19 -13.26 3.03
C PHE A 19 -11.27 -12.01 2.88
N PRO A 20 -10.30 -11.80 3.79
CA PRO A 20 -9.55 -10.55 3.91
C PRO A 20 -8.52 -10.42 2.78
N VAL A 21 -8.65 -9.34 2.03
CA VAL A 21 -7.72 -8.94 0.97
C VAL A 21 -6.74 -7.95 1.58
N ASN A 22 -5.56 -8.40 1.94
CA ASN A 22 -4.51 -7.51 2.42
C ASN A 22 -3.49 -7.28 1.30
N ALA A 23 -2.90 -6.10 1.25
CA ALA A 23 -1.66 -5.89 0.53
C ALA A 23 -0.60 -6.78 1.19
N ILE A 24 -0.14 -7.79 0.45
CA ILE A 24 0.79 -8.79 0.95
C ILE A 24 1.98 -8.77 0.02
N ARG A 25 3.15 -8.60 0.61
CA ARG A 25 4.41 -8.82 -0.08
C ARG A 25 4.57 -10.32 -0.28
N LEU A 26 4.60 -10.80 -1.52
CA LEU A 26 5.13 -12.11 -1.87
C LEU A 26 6.60 -12.17 -1.42
N PHE A 27 7.00 -13.27 -0.78
CA PHE A 27 8.40 -13.66 -0.59
C PHE A 27 8.63 -14.95 -1.37
N THR A 28 9.66 -15.01 -2.21
CA THR A 28 10.15 -16.30 -2.72
C THR A 28 10.87 -17.04 -1.60
N GLU A 29 10.49 -18.30 -1.34
CA GLU A 29 11.28 -19.19 -0.47
C GLU A 29 12.73 -19.21 -0.95
N LYS A 30 13.68 -18.99 -0.03
CA LYS A 30 15.13 -19.06 -0.31
C LYS A 30 15.46 -20.45 -0.87
N VAL A 31 15.49 -20.57 -2.19
CA VAL A 31 16.29 -21.61 -2.84
C VAL A 31 17.73 -21.24 -2.54
N THR A 32 18.42 -22.08 -1.78
CA THR A 32 19.85 -22.00 -1.55
C THR A 32 20.57 -22.21 -2.88
N SER A 33 20.72 -21.15 -3.68
CA SER A 33 21.64 -21.12 -4.82
C SER A 33 22.99 -20.61 -4.32
N SER A 34 23.98 -21.48 -4.41
CA SER A 34 25.40 -21.22 -4.14
C SER A 34 25.92 -19.95 -4.81
N GLY A 35 26.58 -19.09 -4.03
CA GLY A 35 27.74 -18.26 -4.42
C GLY A 35 27.61 -17.39 -5.67
N ARG A 36 26.79 -16.34 -5.62
CA ARG A 36 27.00 -15.12 -6.44
C ARG A 36 27.24 -13.94 -5.51
N ASP A 37 28.29 -13.17 -5.81
CA ASP A 37 28.77 -12.04 -5.04
C ASP A 37 27.71 -10.93 -4.96
N GLU A 38 27.62 -10.21 -3.84
CA GLU A 38 26.57 -9.20 -3.60
C GLU A 38 26.66 -8.03 -4.61
N THR A 39 27.88 -7.69 -5.01
CA THR A 39 28.23 -6.68 -6.02
C THR A 39 27.70 -7.00 -7.43
N GLU A 40 27.64 -8.28 -7.81
CA GLU A 40 27.06 -8.67 -9.11
C GLU A 40 25.54 -8.45 -9.13
N ARG A 41 24.84 -8.72 -8.01
CA ARG A 41 23.38 -8.50 -7.91
C ARG A 41 23.00 -7.03 -7.97
N GLU A 42 23.82 -6.16 -7.37
CA GLU A 42 23.64 -4.71 -7.43
C GLU A 42 23.79 -4.19 -8.87
N SER A 43 24.87 -4.56 -9.57
CA SER A 43 25.10 -4.14 -10.96
C SER A 43 23.99 -4.57 -11.93
N ASP A 44 23.40 -5.74 -11.68
CA ASP A 44 22.32 -6.32 -12.49
C ASP A 44 20.99 -5.58 -12.28
N LEU A 45 20.77 -4.92 -11.13
CA LEU A 45 19.57 -4.12 -10.88
C LEU A 45 19.59 -2.77 -11.60
N PHE A 46 20.76 -2.15 -11.72
CA PHE A 46 20.93 -0.86 -12.40
C PHE A 46 20.56 -0.90 -13.89
N MET A 47 20.82 -2.02 -14.56
CA MET A 47 20.60 -2.16 -16.01
C MET A 47 19.19 -2.62 -16.37
N LYS A 48 18.35 -2.93 -15.37
CA LYS A 48 17.02 -3.54 -15.58
C LYS A 48 15.92 -2.57 -15.93
N PHE A 49 16.09 -1.26 -15.73
CA PHE A 49 15.02 -0.31 -16.01
C PHE A 49 15.32 0.56 -17.23
N ALA A 50 14.29 0.80 -18.04
CA ALA A 50 14.28 1.83 -19.06
C ALA A 50 13.97 3.19 -18.42
N GLU A 51 14.50 4.24 -19.03
CA GLU A 51 14.15 5.62 -18.67
C GLU A 51 12.68 5.87 -19.04
N ALA A 52 11.93 6.47 -18.12
CA ALA A 52 10.56 6.88 -18.35
C ALA A 52 10.52 8.07 -19.32
N PRO A 53 9.41 8.26 -20.06
CA PRO A 53 9.18 9.51 -20.77
C PRO A 53 9.24 10.71 -19.82
N GLU A 54 9.65 11.85 -20.35
CA GLU A 54 9.61 13.10 -19.61
C GLU A 54 8.17 13.63 -19.52
N TYR A 55 7.75 14.03 -18.32
CA TYR A 55 6.42 14.55 -18.05
C TYR A 55 6.54 15.95 -17.45
N HIS A 56 5.89 16.92 -18.09
CA HIS A 56 5.96 18.35 -17.74
C HIS A 56 4.64 18.85 -17.18
N ASN A 57 4.70 19.88 -16.35
CA ASN A 57 3.53 20.57 -15.82
C ASN A 57 2.65 21.14 -16.94
N GLY A 58 1.33 20.98 -16.77
CA GLY A 58 0.35 21.71 -17.56
C GLY A 58 0.37 23.22 -17.29
N PRO A 59 -0.28 24.02 -18.15
CA PRO A 59 -0.27 25.48 -18.06
C PRO A 59 -0.95 26.05 -16.79
N GLU A 60 -1.78 25.26 -16.11
CA GLU A 60 -2.50 25.67 -14.89
C GLU A 60 -1.71 25.36 -13.60
N CYS A 61 -0.53 24.75 -13.72
CA CYS A 61 0.27 24.35 -12.57
C CYS A 61 0.99 25.54 -11.93
N PRO A 62 1.07 25.60 -10.59
CA PRO A 62 1.88 26.61 -9.93
C PRO A 62 3.37 26.39 -10.27
N VAL A 63 4.08 27.47 -10.55
CA VAL A 63 5.53 27.46 -10.75
C VAL A 63 6.19 27.46 -9.37
N LEU A 64 6.89 26.38 -9.05
CA LEU A 64 7.57 26.21 -7.77
C LEU A 64 9.06 26.54 -7.93
N ALA A 65 9.63 27.27 -6.97
CA ALA A 65 11.07 27.52 -6.94
C ALA A 65 11.81 26.26 -6.47
N GLU A 66 12.88 25.88 -7.18
CA GLU A 66 13.65 24.66 -6.89
C GLU A 66 14.18 24.60 -5.44
N GLU A 67 14.49 25.76 -4.84
CA GLU A 67 15.11 25.84 -3.50
C GLU A 67 14.16 25.54 -2.33
N SER A 68 12.84 25.39 -2.57
CA SER A 68 11.85 25.17 -1.50
C SER A 68 10.79 24.10 -1.77
N LEU A 69 10.96 23.26 -2.80
CA LEU A 69 9.96 22.24 -3.22
C LEU A 69 9.45 21.37 -2.06
N LEU A 70 10.33 20.88 -1.18
CA LEU A 70 9.94 19.91 -0.14
C LEU A 70 8.95 20.46 0.90
N CYS A 71 8.97 21.77 1.17
CA CYS A 71 8.12 22.38 2.19
C CYS A 71 7.06 23.34 1.60
N ASP A 72 6.93 23.38 0.27
CA ASP A 72 5.92 24.21 -0.37
C ASP A 72 4.53 23.54 -0.22
N PRO A 73 3.50 24.25 0.29
CA PRO A 73 2.18 23.67 0.51
C PRO A 73 1.46 23.26 -0.78
N SER A 74 1.95 23.71 -1.94
CA SER A 74 1.41 23.38 -3.26
C SER A 74 1.91 22.04 -3.79
N VAL A 75 2.91 21.44 -3.15
CA VAL A 75 3.46 20.13 -3.54
C VAL A 75 2.56 18.99 -3.09
N VAL A 76 2.33 18.04 -3.99
CA VAL A 76 1.65 16.79 -3.67
C VAL A 76 2.68 15.79 -3.18
N HIS A 77 2.66 15.52 -1.87
CA HIS A 77 3.54 14.55 -1.25
C HIS A 77 2.99 13.14 -1.40
N ILE A 78 3.79 12.23 -1.94
CA ILE A 78 3.46 10.80 -2.06
C ILE A 78 4.51 9.97 -1.33
N ALA A 79 4.07 9.13 -0.41
CA ALA A 79 4.94 8.19 0.30
C ALA A 79 4.70 6.76 -0.17
N MET A 80 5.78 6.02 -0.39
CA MET A 80 5.71 4.58 -0.64
C MET A 80 6.99 3.88 -0.17
N THR A 81 6.88 2.60 0.13
CA THR A 81 8.05 1.78 0.44
C THR A 81 8.75 1.33 -0.84
N ILE A 82 10.08 1.20 -0.78
CA ILE A 82 10.90 0.71 -1.88
C ILE A 82 11.90 -0.34 -1.37
N ASP A 83 12.02 -1.44 -2.10
CA ASP A 83 12.98 -2.50 -1.83
C ASP A 83 13.21 -3.30 -3.12
N PRO A 84 14.27 -4.11 -3.20
CA PRO A 84 14.62 -4.83 -4.42
C PRO A 84 13.55 -5.82 -4.92
N GLU A 85 12.75 -6.40 -4.02
CA GLU A 85 11.72 -7.39 -4.38
C GLU A 85 10.50 -6.71 -5.04
N TYR A 86 10.17 -5.51 -4.58
CA TYR A 86 9.07 -4.69 -5.08
C TYR A 86 9.48 -3.58 -6.04
N LEU A 87 10.77 -3.44 -6.34
CA LEU A 87 11.29 -2.32 -7.13
C LEU A 87 10.58 -2.17 -8.48
N ARG A 88 10.31 -3.28 -9.18
CA ARG A 88 9.55 -3.25 -10.43
C ARG A 88 8.12 -2.74 -10.25
N GLY A 89 7.47 -3.09 -9.15
CA GLY A 89 6.16 -2.56 -8.78
C GLY A 89 6.22 -1.08 -8.45
N SER A 90 7.15 -0.66 -7.56
CA SER A 90 7.33 0.74 -7.16
C SER A 90 7.63 1.64 -8.37
N THR A 91 8.50 1.19 -9.28
CA THR A 91 8.79 1.91 -10.53
C THR A 91 7.54 2.07 -11.38
N ALA A 92 6.73 1.03 -11.58
CA ALA A 92 5.48 1.13 -12.31
C ALA A 92 4.46 2.06 -11.62
N ALA A 93 4.40 2.05 -10.28
CA ALA A 93 3.55 2.93 -9.50
C ALA A 93 3.96 4.40 -9.66
N ILE A 94 5.26 4.72 -9.53
CA ILE A 94 5.82 6.05 -9.78
C ILE A 94 5.49 6.51 -11.21
N HIS A 95 5.77 5.65 -12.20
CA HIS A 95 5.48 5.94 -13.61
C HIS A 95 4.01 6.25 -13.84
N SER A 96 3.10 5.49 -13.22
CA SER A 96 1.66 5.73 -13.34
C SER A 96 1.23 7.08 -12.77
N VAL A 97 1.80 7.49 -11.63
CA VAL A 97 1.50 8.80 -11.04
C VAL A 97 1.96 9.94 -11.93
N VAL A 98 3.22 9.94 -12.36
CA VAL A 98 3.75 11.05 -13.18
C VAL A 98 3.06 11.13 -14.55
N LYS A 99 2.69 9.98 -15.11
CA LYS A 99 1.98 9.90 -16.39
C LYS A 99 0.56 10.47 -16.37
N HIS A 100 -0.12 10.40 -15.22
CA HIS A 100 -1.52 10.83 -15.07
C HIS A 100 -1.71 12.09 -14.24
N SER A 101 -0.64 12.67 -13.70
CA SER A 101 -0.69 13.95 -12.99
C SER A 101 -0.81 15.10 -13.97
N SER A 102 -1.67 16.08 -13.67
CA SER A 102 -1.68 17.34 -14.43
C SER A 102 -0.43 18.19 -14.16
N CYS A 103 0.18 18.02 -12.99
CA CYS A 103 1.37 18.75 -12.56
C CYS A 103 2.44 17.78 -12.03
N PRO A 104 3.05 16.93 -12.89
CA PRO A 104 4.01 15.91 -12.48
C PRO A 104 5.26 16.48 -11.79
N GLU A 105 5.71 17.68 -12.16
CA GLU A 105 6.89 18.32 -11.56
C GLU A 105 6.59 18.86 -10.15
N ASN A 106 5.30 18.99 -9.79
CA ASN A 106 4.85 19.43 -8.46
C ASN A 106 4.51 18.24 -7.53
N VAL A 107 4.94 17.03 -7.90
CA VAL A 107 4.79 15.83 -7.07
C VAL A 107 6.14 15.49 -6.45
N PHE A 108 6.17 15.31 -5.12
CA PHE A 108 7.37 14.90 -4.40
C PHE A 108 7.20 13.50 -3.82
N PHE A 109 8.11 12.58 -4.18
CA PHE A 109 8.09 11.21 -3.69
C PHE A 109 8.99 11.02 -2.47
N HIS A 110 8.41 10.55 -1.38
CA HIS A 110 9.12 10.04 -0.22
C HIS A 110 9.21 8.51 -0.33
N LEU A 111 10.39 7.99 -0.60
CA LEU A 111 10.62 6.56 -0.80
C LEU A 111 11.27 5.98 0.45
N ILE A 112 10.62 5.01 1.10
CA ILE A 112 11.09 4.45 2.36
C ILE A 112 11.77 3.10 2.10
N ALA A 113 13.08 3.04 2.32
CA ALA A 113 13.90 1.84 2.19
C ALA A 113 14.28 1.27 3.56
N SER A 114 14.41 -0.04 3.66
CA SER A 114 14.89 -0.70 4.89
C SER A 114 16.41 -0.55 5.06
N ASP A 115 16.87 -0.32 6.30
CA ASP A 115 18.29 -0.33 6.69
C ASP A 115 18.94 -1.72 6.60
N SER A 116 18.14 -2.79 6.46
CA SER A 116 18.61 -4.16 6.31
C SER A 116 18.51 -4.70 4.88
N SER A 117 18.10 -3.85 3.93
CA SER A 117 18.09 -4.18 2.51
C SER A 117 19.51 -4.43 2.02
N PHE A 118 19.68 -5.45 1.17
CA PHE A 118 20.96 -5.73 0.53
C PHE A 118 21.34 -4.67 -0.51
N VAL A 119 20.36 -3.93 -1.03
CA VAL A 119 20.60 -2.71 -1.83
C VAL A 119 20.41 -1.53 -0.90
N ASN A 120 21.44 -0.72 -0.74
CA ASN A 120 21.40 0.44 0.15
C ASN A 120 20.59 1.60 -0.45
N ALA A 121 20.29 2.60 0.37
CA ALA A 121 19.48 3.75 -0.05
C ALA A 121 20.13 4.61 -1.15
N ASN A 122 21.46 4.66 -1.23
CA ASN A 122 22.15 5.40 -2.29
C ASN A 122 21.97 4.69 -3.64
N ASP A 123 22.08 3.36 -3.68
CA ASP A 123 21.89 2.61 -4.91
C ASP A 123 20.44 2.66 -5.39
N LEU A 124 19.48 2.55 -4.45
CA LEU A 124 18.06 2.79 -4.76
C LEU A 124 17.84 4.21 -5.30
N THR A 125 18.52 5.20 -4.75
CA THR A 125 18.45 6.59 -5.27
C THR A 125 18.95 6.66 -6.70
N GLN A 126 20.08 6.03 -7.01
CA GLN A 126 20.62 6.04 -8.38
C GLN A 126 19.74 5.25 -9.35
N ILE A 127 19.16 4.12 -8.94
CA ILE A 127 18.23 3.35 -9.79
C ILE A 127 16.98 4.18 -10.12
N VAL A 128 16.36 4.81 -9.10
CA VAL A 128 15.18 5.65 -9.31
C VAL A 128 15.53 6.86 -10.17
N LYS A 129 16.66 7.52 -9.93
CA LYS A 129 17.13 8.66 -10.72
C LYS A 129 17.43 8.30 -12.18
N SER A 130 17.95 7.09 -12.42
CA SER A 130 18.18 6.56 -13.78
C SER A 130 16.87 6.30 -14.51
N ALA A 131 15.87 5.73 -13.82
CA ALA A 131 14.55 5.47 -14.41
C ALA A 131 13.72 6.76 -14.58
N PHE A 132 13.89 7.76 -13.71
CA PHE A 132 13.14 9.02 -13.73
C PHE A 132 14.05 10.23 -13.45
N PRO A 133 14.77 10.75 -14.47
CA PRO A 133 15.73 11.84 -14.28
C PRO A 133 15.14 13.14 -13.72
N SER A 134 13.91 13.47 -14.10
CA SER A 134 13.21 14.70 -13.69
C SER A 134 12.35 14.54 -12.42
N LEU A 135 12.42 13.38 -11.74
CA LEU A 135 11.60 13.12 -10.56
C LEU A 135 12.12 13.89 -9.34
N SER A 136 11.22 14.60 -8.67
CA SER A 136 11.47 15.12 -7.33
C SER A 136 11.22 14.04 -6.29
N PHE A 137 12.27 13.54 -5.64
CA PHE A 137 12.14 12.49 -4.63
C PHE A 137 13.27 12.50 -3.59
N LYS A 138 13.03 11.80 -2.49
CA LYS A 138 14.05 11.47 -1.47
C LYS A 138 13.87 10.04 -0.98
N VAL A 139 14.97 9.31 -0.87
CA VAL A 139 15.01 7.98 -0.24
C VAL A 139 15.34 8.15 1.24
N TYR A 140 14.46 7.67 2.11
CA TYR A 140 14.61 7.65 3.56
C TYR A 140 14.96 6.24 4.02
N VAL A 141 15.83 6.17 5.03
CA VAL A 141 16.21 4.89 5.66
C VAL A 141 15.31 4.63 6.86
N PHE A 142 14.53 3.56 6.80
CA PHE A 142 13.73 3.05 7.89
C PHE A 142 14.53 2.05 8.71
N GLN A 143 14.74 2.38 9.99
CA GLN A 143 15.45 1.52 10.93
C GLN A 143 14.51 0.40 11.40
N GLU A 144 14.72 -0.83 10.93
CA GLU A 144 13.81 -1.93 11.25
C GLU A 144 13.73 -2.24 12.74
N ASN A 145 14.80 -1.94 13.50
CA ASN A 145 14.87 -2.18 14.94
C ASN A 145 13.79 -1.43 15.74
N LEU A 146 13.24 -0.33 15.20
CA LEU A 146 12.14 0.42 15.82
C LEU A 146 10.90 -0.47 16.03
N VAL A 147 10.64 -1.36 15.08
CA VAL A 147 9.42 -2.17 15.04
C VAL A 147 9.67 -3.66 15.18
N ARG A 148 10.88 -4.15 14.88
CA ARG A 148 11.23 -5.58 14.88
C ARG A 148 10.82 -6.30 16.17
N ASN A 149 11.03 -5.65 17.33
CA ASN A 149 10.67 -6.22 18.63
C ASN A 149 9.18 -6.14 18.97
N LEU A 150 8.38 -5.42 18.18
CA LEU A 150 6.94 -5.27 18.35
C LEU A 150 6.15 -6.22 17.44
N ILE A 151 6.76 -6.72 16.36
CA ILE A 151 6.11 -7.61 15.42
C ILE A 151 5.90 -8.98 16.06
N SER A 152 4.66 -9.44 16.01
CA SER A 152 4.29 -10.80 16.38
C SER A 152 4.09 -11.62 15.13
N SER A 153 4.51 -12.88 15.15
CA SER A 153 4.33 -13.78 14.00
C SER A 153 2.88 -13.80 13.51
N SER A 154 2.68 -13.50 12.24
CA SER A 154 1.37 -13.54 11.60
C SER A 154 1.05 -14.95 11.09
N ILE A 155 -0.17 -15.20 10.61
CA ILE A 155 -0.47 -16.45 9.86
C ILE A 155 0.45 -16.62 8.63
N ARG A 156 1.05 -15.52 8.15
CA ARG A 156 1.92 -15.51 6.97
C ARG A 156 3.21 -14.79 7.32
N GLN A 157 4.34 -15.48 7.24
CA GLN A 157 5.66 -14.90 7.52
C GLN A 157 5.94 -13.62 6.71
N ALA A 158 5.43 -13.56 5.48
CA ALA A 158 5.51 -12.38 4.62
C ALA A 158 4.93 -11.09 5.21
N LEU A 159 3.98 -11.20 6.14
CA LEU A 159 3.38 -10.06 6.82
C LEU A 159 4.26 -9.53 7.96
N ASP A 160 5.31 -10.26 8.32
CA ASP A 160 6.20 -9.94 9.44
C ASP A 160 7.39 -9.08 8.99
N SER A 161 7.50 -8.75 7.70
CA SER A 161 8.51 -7.81 7.20
C SER A 161 8.37 -6.45 7.89
N PRO A 162 9.42 -5.93 8.56
CA PRO A 162 9.37 -4.64 9.23
C PRO A 162 8.98 -3.48 8.31
N LEU A 163 9.37 -3.54 7.03
CA LEU A 163 9.04 -2.51 6.05
C LEU A 163 7.52 -2.36 5.82
N ASN A 164 6.71 -3.40 6.09
CA ASN A 164 5.24 -3.29 6.06
C ASN A 164 4.67 -2.30 7.10
N TYR A 165 5.43 -2.02 8.16
CA TYR A 165 5.04 -1.16 9.27
C TYR A 165 5.57 0.27 9.13
N ALA A 166 6.47 0.54 8.16
CA ALA A 166 7.07 1.85 7.95
C ALA A 166 6.04 2.98 7.79
N ARG A 167 4.87 2.67 7.22
CA ARG A 167 3.73 3.60 7.11
C ARG A 167 3.23 4.17 8.44
N SER A 168 3.51 3.49 9.55
CA SER A 168 3.17 3.95 10.91
C SER A 168 4.13 5.02 11.45
N TYR A 169 5.28 5.19 10.79
CA TYR A 169 6.39 6.03 11.24
C TYR A 169 6.65 7.22 10.31
N LEU A 170 5.82 7.44 9.28
CA LEU A 170 6.05 8.50 8.28
C LEU A 170 6.16 9.89 8.92
N ALA A 171 5.31 10.17 9.90
CA ALA A 171 5.32 11.41 10.66
C ALA A 171 6.63 11.66 11.42
N ASP A 172 7.32 10.59 11.84
CA ASP A 172 8.59 10.62 12.56
C ASP A 172 9.80 10.62 11.60
N ILE A 173 9.63 10.07 10.40
CA ILE A 173 10.68 9.96 9.36
C ILE A 173 10.80 11.26 8.57
N PHE A 174 9.68 11.93 8.26
CA PHE A 174 9.67 13.10 7.39
C PHE A 174 9.95 14.40 8.14
N GLU A 175 10.46 15.36 7.38
CA GLU A 175 10.68 16.74 7.81
C GLU A 175 9.41 17.33 8.42
N ALA A 176 9.56 18.16 9.46
CA ALA A 176 8.43 18.71 10.21
C ALA A 176 7.47 19.52 9.33
N CYS A 177 7.97 20.16 8.27
CA CYS A 177 7.17 20.93 7.31
C CYS A 177 6.25 20.06 6.44
N VAL A 178 6.51 18.76 6.33
CA VAL A 178 5.64 17.82 5.62
C VAL A 178 4.50 17.46 6.55
N GLU A 179 3.37 18.14 6.37
CA GLU A 179 2.18 18.01 7.22
C GLU A 179 1.13 17.08 6.63
N ARG A 180 1.26 16.68 5.37
CA ARG A 180 0.28 15.84 4.67
C ARG A 180 0.97 14.93 3.66
N VAL A 181 0.45 13.72 3.48
CA VAL A 181 0.98 12.78 2.50
C VAL A 181 -0.10 11.84 1.95
N ILE A 182 -0.01 11.45 0.69
CA ILE A 182 -0.71 10.28 0.14
C ILE A 182 0.20 9.07 0.28
N TYR A 183 -0.19 8.07 1.06
CA TYR A 183 0.51 6.80 1.10
C TYR A 183 -0.02 5.84 0.03
N LEU A 184 0.89 5.26 -0.75
CA LEU A 184 0.61 4.23 -1.77
C LEU A 184 1.46 2.97 -1.50
N ASP A 185 0.85 1.79 -1.55
CA ASP A 185 1.59 0.53 -1.63
C ASP A 185 2.25 0.40 -3.02
N SER A 186 3.35 -0.36 -3.10
CA SER A 186 4.19 -0.53 -4.29
C SER A 186 3.56 -1.34 -5.43
N ASP A 187 2.35 -1.86 -5.24
CA ASP A 187 1.61 -2.68 -6.20
C ASP A 187 0.30 -1.97 -6.63
N THR A 188 0.38 -0.65 -6.73
CA THR A 188 -0.69 0.24 -7.18
C THR A 188 -0.38 0.83 -8.57
N ILE A 189 -1.43 1.15 -9.32
CA ILE A 189 -1.37 1.93 -10.57
C ILE A 189 -2.44 3.01 -10.50
N VAL A 190 -2.01 4.25 -10.58
CA VAL A 190 -2.89 5.42 -10.64
C VAL A 190 -3.25 5.68 -12.10
N VAL A 191 -4.53 5.93 -12.37
CA VAL A 191 -5.07 6.20 -13.72
C VAL A 191 -5.90 7.49 -13.77
N ASP A 192 -5.72 8.35 -12.77
CA ASP A 192 -6.40 9.65 -12.62
C ASP A 192 -5.46 10.62 -11.90
N ASP A 193 -5.78 11.90 -11.89
CA ASP A 193 -4.92 12.94 -11.33
C ASP A 193 -4.86 12.87 -9.78
N THR A 194 -3.67 12.64 -9.22
CA THR A 194 -3.44 12.54 -7.77
C THR A 194 -3.79 13.83 -7.02
N GLN A 195 -3.86 14.99 -7.68
CA GLN A 195 -4.35 16.22 -7.05
C GLN A 195 -5.79 16.08 -6.56
N LYS A 196 -6.62 15.28 -7.25
CA LYS A 196 -8.00 15.04 -6.83
C LYS A 196 -8.05 14.29 -5.50
N LEU A 197 -7.16 13.32 -5.31
CA LEU A 197 -7.00 12.59 -4.04
C LEU A 197 -6.39 13.51 -2.97
N TRP A 198 -5.37 14.29 -3.32
CA TRP A 198 -4.69 15.23 -2.44
C TRP A 198 -5.64 16.24 -1.80
N ARG A 199 -6.59 16.78 -2.58
CA ARG A 199 -7.52 17.84 -2.17
C ARG A 199 -8.69 17.35 -1.30
N ILE A 200 -8.83 16.04 -1.06
CA ILE A 200 -9.91 15.52 -0.21
C ILE A 200 -9.78 16.06 1.21
N THR A 201 -10.78 16.78 1.69
CA THR A 201 -10.76 17.35 3.05
C THR A 201 -10.97 16.27 4.09
N LEU A 202 -10.09 16.18 5.10
CA LEU A 202 -10.29 15.31 6.27
C LEU A 202 -11.11 16.06 7.33
N THR A 203 -12.39 15.72 7.43
CA THR A 203 -13.37 16.47 8.23
C THR A 203 -13.28 16.16 9.72
N GLY A 204 -13.58 17.15 10.56
CA GLY A 204 -13.53 17.01 12.01
C GLY A 204 -12.12 16.70 12.52
N SER A 205 -12.00 15.71 13.40
CA SER A 205 -10.73 15.26 14.01
C SER A 205 -10.04 14.14 13.24
N ARG A 206 -10.53 13.76 12.05
CA ARG A 206 -9.99 12.63 11.30
C ARG A 206 -8.56 12.89 10.86
N THR A 207 -7.67 11.95 11.17
CA THR A 207 -6.23 12.02 10.83
C THR A 207 -5.92 11.34 9.50
N ILE A 208 -6.76 10.40 9.07
CA ILE A 208 -6.60 9.68 7.81
C ILE A 208 -7.89 9.65 6.99
N GLY A 209 -7.75 9.54 5.68
CA GLY A 209 -8.82 9.21 4.75
C GLY A 209 -8.46 7.99 3.90
N ALA A 210 -9.42 7.11 3.68
CA ALA A 210 -9.26 5.89 2.89
C ALA A 210 -10.62 5.39 2.38
N PRO A 211 -10.65 4.60 1.29
CA PRO A 211 -11.86 3.86 0.91
C PRO A 211 -12.31 2.87 1.99
N GLU A 212 -13.52 3.05 2.51
CA GLU A 212 -14.13 2.20 3.53
C GLU A 212 -15.08 1.16 2.93
N TYR A 213 -14.90 -0.12 3.28
CA TYR A 213 -15.73 -1.23 2.82
C TYR A 213 -16.53 -1.81 3.99
N CYS A 214 -17.58 -1.10 4.39
CA CYS A 214 -18.45 -1.47 5.51
C CYS A 214 -19.23 -2.78 5.32
N HIS A 215 -19.28 -3.33 4.10
CA HIS A 215 -19.87 -4.65 3.83
C HIS A 215 -18.98 -5.80 4.28
N ALA A 216 -17.67 -5.55 4.49
CA ALA A 216 -16.77 -6.56 5.01
C ALA A 216 -17.07 -6.86 6.48
N ASN A 217 -16.97 -8.12 6.87
CA ASN A 217 -17.14 -8.51 8.28
C ASN A 217 -15.92 -8.06 9.09
N PHE A 218 -16.00 -6.87 9.67
CA PHE A 218 -14.95 -6.24 10.48
C PHE A 218 -14.51 -7.12 11.67
N ALA A 219 -15.42 -7.89 12.26
CA ALA A 219 -15.10 -8.75 13.40
C ALA A 219 -14.05 -9.81 13.08
N LYS A 220 -13.91 -10.22 11.80
CA LYS A 220 -12.93 -11.23 11.36
C LYS A 220 -11.47 -10.79 11.44
N TYR A 221 -11.20 -9.49 11.59
CA TYR A 221 -9.83 -8.98 11.69
C TYR A 221 -9.25 -9.16 13.10
N PHE A 222 -10.09 -9.54 14.07
CA PHE A 222 -9.71 -9.77 15.47
C PHE A 222 -10.12 -11.16 15.94
N THR A 223 -9.47 -11.66 16.98
CA THR A 223 -9.73 -13.01 17.54
C THR A 223 -10.93 -12.99 18.49
N GLY A 224 -11.45 -14.19 18.81
CA GLY A 224 -12.46 -14.33 19.85
C GLY A 224 -11.98 -13.80 21.21
N GLU A 225 -10.69 -13.95 21.50
CA GLU A 225 -10.05 -13.42 22.71
C GLU A 225 -10.20 -11.90 22.81
N PHE A 226 -9.96 -11.16 21.71
CA PHE A 226 -10.18 -9.72 21.65
C PHE A 226 -11.64 -9.34 21.95
N TRP A 227 -12.59 -10.00 21.29
CA TRP A 227 -14.01 -9.69 21.43
C TRP A 227 -14.60 -10.09 22.78
N SER A 228 -14.01 -11.08 23.46
CA SER A 228 -14.43 -11.52 24.79
C SER A 228 -13.91 -10.65 25.93
N ASP A 229 -12.91 -9.79 25.69
CA ASP A 229 -12.32 -8.90 26.69
C ASP A 229 -12.97 -7.49 26.57
N PRO A 230 -13.79 -7.06 27.55
CA PRO A 230 -14.46 -5.75 27.50
C PRO A 230 -13.48 -4.57 27.48
N GLU A 231 -12.32 -4.70 28.12
CA GLU A 231 -11.32 -3.63 28.17
C GLU A 231 -10.63 -3.41 26.82
N LEU A 232 -10.56 -4.45 25.99
CA LEU A 232 -10.02 -4.36 24.63
C LEU A 232 -11.10 -3.89 23.64
N SER A 233 -12.26 -4.54 23.65
CA SER A 233 -13.33 -4.29 22.68
C SER A 233 -13.98 -2.90 22.81
N ARG A 234 -13.92 -2.26 23.99
CA ARG A 234 -14.41 -0.88 24.19
C ARG A 234 -13.74 0.16 23.30
N VAL A 235 -12.59 -0.14 22.65
CA VAL A 235 -11.97 0.78 21.67
C VAL A 235 -12.92 1.16 20.53
N PHE A 236 -13.92 0.32 20.27
CA PHE A 236 -14.96 0.53 19.26
C PHE A 236 -16.31 0.98 19.84
N GLU A 237 -16.42 1.21 21.16
CA GLU A 237 -17.65 1.67 21.79
C GLU A 237 -18.06 3.04 21.24
N GLY A 238 -19.33 3.18 20.86
CA GLY A 238 -19.86 4.39 20.23
C GLY A 238 -19.40 4.63 18.78
N LYS A 239 -18.55 3.76 18.22
CA LYS A 239 -18.06 3.87 16.84
C LYS A 239 -18.79 2.92 15.89
N ARG A 240 -18.69 3.21 14.59
CA ARG A 240 -19.15 2.31 13.51
C ARG A 240 -17.95 1.92 12.66
N PRO A 241 -17.08 1.00 13.13
CA PRO A 241 -15.86 0.69 12.42
C PRO A 241 -16.14 -0.08 11.13
N CYS A 242 -15.55 0.39 10.03
CA CYS A 242 -15.52 -0.32 8.76
C CYS A 242 -14.09 -0.78 8.45
N TYR A 243 -13.97 -1.83 7.65
CA TYR A 243 -12.68 -2.20 7.09
C TYR A 243 -12.26 -1.14 6.07
N PHE A 244 -11.01 -0.72 6.13
CA PHE A 244 -10.35 0.04 5.07
C PHE A 244 -9.00 -0.62 4.77
N ASN A 245 -8.58 -0.52 3.52
CA ASN A 245 -7.27 -1.00 3.10
C ASN A 245 -6.21 0.07 3.40
N THR A 246 -5.09 -0.32 4.02
CA THR A 246 -4.02 0.62 4.41
C THR A 246 -3.01 0.91 3.31
N GLY A 247 -3.23 0.44 2.09
CA GLY A 247 -2.34 0.63 0.95
C GLY A 247 -2.63 1.84 0.09
N VAL A 248 -3.75 2.53 0.36
CA VAL A 248 -4.05 3.85 -0.20
C VAL A 248 -4.67 4.69 0.89
N MET A 249 -3.95 5.72 1.35
CA MET A 249 -4.42 6.60 2.42
C MET A 249 -4.00 8.04 2.16
N VAL A 250 -4.86 8.99 2.48
CA VAL A 250 -4.47 10.38 2.70
C VAL A 250 -4.23 10.54 4.20
N MET A 251 -3.05 11.02 4.58
CA MET A 251 -2.63 11.14 5.98
C MET A 251 -2.30 12.58 6.31
N ASP A 252 -2.90 13.12 7.37
CA ASP A 252 -2.52 14.38 7.99
C ASP A 252 -1.44 14.09 9.04
N LEU A 253 -0.19 14.36 8.68
CA LEU A 253 0.97 14.12 9.52
C LEU A 253 1.07 15.13 10.66
N ALA A 254 0.53 16.34 10.53
CA ALA A 254 0.46 17.29 11.63
C ALA A 254 -0.42 16.75 12.76
N ARG A 255 -1.66 16.36 12.43
CA ARG A 255 -2.58 15.67 13.37
C ARG A 255 -2.02 14.34 13.85
N TRP A 256 -1.27 13.63 12.99
CA TRP A 256 -0.60 12.38 13.38
C TRP A 256 0.41 12.59 14.52
N ARG A 257 1.25 13.62 14.40
CA ARG A 257 2.23 14.01 15.42
C ARG A 257 1.53 14.51 16.69
N GLU A 258 0.56 15.42 16.56
CA GLU A 258 -0.20 15.97 17.69
C GLU A 258 -0.91 14.88 18.50
N GLY A 259 -1.53 13.92 17.81
CA GLY A 259 -2.26 12.82 18.43
C GLY A 259 -1.40 11.62 18.83
N ASP A 260 -0.08 11.66 18.64
CA ASP A 260 0.87 10.58 18.93
C ASP A 260 0.42 9.20 18.39
N TYR A 261 0.00 9.19 17.13
CA TYR A 261 -0.64 8.02 16.52
C TYR A 261 0.35 6.86 16.29
N THR A 262 1.64 7.16 16.09
CA THR A 262 2.71 6.14 16.06
C THR A 262 2.69 5.33 17.36
N ARG A 263 2.71 5.99 18.52
CA ARG A 263 2.74 5.30 19.83
C ARG A 263 1.44 4.57 20.13
N LYS A 264 0.29 5.09 19.68
CA LYS A 264 -1.00 4.37 19.76
C LYS A 264 -0.96 3.05 18.99
N ILE A 265 -0.40 3.04 17.78
CA ILE A 265 -0.20 1.82 16.98
C ILE A 265 0.74 0.85 17.72
N GLU A 266 1.90 1.32 18.17
CA GLU A 266 2.85 0.48 18.90
C GLU A 266 2.25 -0.14 20.17
N ARG A 267 1.38 0.59 20.88
CA ARG A 267 0.67 0.06 22.06
C ARG A 267 -0.14 -1.18 21.70
N TRP A 268 -0.89 -1.15 20.61
CA TRP A 268 -1.65 -2.31 20.15
C TRP A 268 -0.76 -3.47 19.72
N MET A 269 0.40 -3.17 19.12
CA MET A 269 1.39 -4.19 18.77
C MET A 269 2.01 -4.86 20.02
N ARG A 270 2.26 -4.09 21.09
CA ARG A 270 2.70 -4.64 22.39
C ARG A 270 1.62 -5.53 23.01
N ILE A 271 0.36 -5.09 23.02
CA ILE A 271 -0.77 -5.91 23.49
C ILE A 271 -0.85 -7.22 22.70
N GLN A 272 -0.69 -7.18 21.38
CA GLN A 272 -0.68 -8.38 20.52
C GLN A 272 0.40 -9.40 20.91
N LYS A 273 1.57 -8.95 21.40
CA LYS A 273 2.62 -9.86 21.87
C LYS A 273 2.23 -10.60 23.15
N GLU A 274 1.51 -9.93 24.03
CA GLU A 274 1.07 -10.47 25.32
C GLU A 274 -0.19 -11.34 25.18
N LYS A 275 -1.15 -10.88 24.36
CA LYS A 275 -2.44 -11.52 24.08
C LYS A 275 -2.66 -11.56 22.58
N ARG A 276 -2.96 -12.73 21.99
CA ARG A 276 -3.11 -12.86 20.54
C ARG A 276 -4.49 -12.38 20.06
N ILE A 277 -4.62 -11.06 19.97
CA ILE A 277 -5.86 -10.33 19.66
C ILE A 277 -6.18 -10.23 18.15
N TYR A 278 -5.20 -10.46 17.27
CA TYR A 278 -5.41 -10.57 15.82
C TYR A 278 -4.40 -11.52 15.16
N LYS A 279 -4.60 -11.82 13.87
CA LYS A 279 -3.79 -12.82 13.14
C LYS A 279 -3.08 -12.31 11.87
N LEU A 280 -3.27 -11.02 11.55
CA LEU A 280 -2.70 -10.35 10.38
C LEU A 280 -1.51 -9.47 10.78
N GLY A 281 -0.82 -8.87 9.80
CA GLY A 281 0.36 -8.04 9.98
C GLY A 281 0.05 -6.61 10.42
N SER A 282 0.46 -5.62 9.64
CA SER A 282 0.35 -4.19 10.00
C SER A 282 -1.06 -3.59 9.94
N LEU A 283 -2.03 -4.28 9.33
CA LEU A 283 -3.40 -3.76 9.17
C LEU A 283 -4.19 -3.66 10.50
N PRO A 284 -4.32 -4.70 11.35
CA PRO A 284 -5.17 -4.62 12.54
C PRO A 284 -4.82 -3.48 13.52
N PRO A 285 -3.53 -3.13 13.76
CA PRO A 285 -3.21 -1.93 14.53
C PRO A 285 -3.82 -0.64 13.98
N PHE A 286 -3.86 -0.47 12.65
CA PHE A 286 -4.54 0.66 12.03
C PHE A 286 -6.05 0.60 12.26
N LEU A 287 -6.66 -0.58 12.12
CA LEU A 287 -8.10 -0.75 12.39
C LEU A 287 -8.45 -0.46 13.85
N LEU A 288 -7.58 -0.81 14.81
CA LEU A 288 -7.77 -0.52 16.24
C LEU A 288 -7.68 0.98 16.55
N VAL A 289 -6.80 1.69 15.86
CA VAL A 289 -6.56 3.12 16.11
C VAL A 289 -7.57 4.00 15.38
N PHE A 290 -7.89 3.68 14.12
CA PHE A 290 -8.69 4.55 13.25
C PHE A 290 -10.07 3.99 12.91
N GLY A 291 -10.40 2.74 13.27
CA GLY A 291 -11.69 2.15 12.94
C GLY A 291 -12.87 2.98 13.46
N GLY A 292 -13.65 3.54 12.53
CA GLY A 292 -14.77 4.45 12.81
C GLY A 292 -14.40 5.93 12.90
N ASP A 293 -13.14 6.28 12.65
CA ASP A 293 -12.60 7.65 12.60
C ASP A 293 -11.71 7.84 11.35
N VAL A 294 -12.24 7.43 10.19
CA VAL A 294 -11.63 7.57 8.87
C VAL A 294 -12.48 8.50 8.03
N GLU A 295 -11.85 9.33 7.19
CA GLU A 295 -12.57 10.08 6.14
C GLU A 295 -12.88 9.14 4.98
N ALA A 296 -14.16 8.96 4.68
CA ALA A 296 -14.58 8.04 3.64
C ALA A 296 -14.21 8.59 2.25
N ILE A 297 -13.27 7.93 1.59
CA ILE A 297 -12.87 8.25 0.22
C ILE A 297 -13.64 7.35 -0.76
N ASP A 298 -14.00 7.90 -1.93
CA ASP A 298 -14.65 7.17 -3.01
C ASP A 298 -13.84 5.91 -3.40
N HIS A 299 -14.52 4.77 -3.56
CA HIS A 299 -13.92 3.47 -3.89
C HIS A 299 -13.16 3.45 -5.21
N ARG A 300 -13.37 4.43 -6.11
CA ARG A 300 -12.55 4.61 -7.32
C ARG A 300 -11.05 4.70 -7.03
N TRP A 301 -10.69 5.19 -5.84
CA TRP A 301 -9.30 5.36 -5.40
C TRP A 301 -8.67 4.08 -4.86
N ASN A 302 -9.38 2.95 -4.84
CA ASN A 302 -8.77 1.68 -4.46
C ASN A 302 -9.57 0.49 -5.01
N GLN A 303 -9.36 0.15 -6.29
CA GLN A 303 -9.77 -1.14 -6.86
C GLN A 303 -8.85 -2.25 -6.34
N HIS A 304 -9.02 -2.58 -5.06
CA HIS A 304 -8.18 -3.55 -4.36
C HIS A 304 -8.56 -5.00 -4.68
N GLY A 305 -7.61 -5.91 -4.46
CA GLY A 305 -7.80 -7.35 -4.63
C GLY A 305 -7.44 -7.91 -5.99
N LEU A 306 -6.85 -7.09 -6.87
CA LEU A 306 -6.42 -7.55 -8.19
C LEU A 306 -5.30 -8.60 -8.12
N GLY A 307 -4.64 -8.72 -6.96
CA GLY A 307 -3.70 -9.80 -6.66
C GLY A 307 -4.35 -11.17 -6.44
N GLY A 308 -5.68 -11.27 -6.53
CA GLY A 308 -6.42 -12.54 -6.49
C GLY A 308 -6.68 -13.07 -5.08
N ASP A 309 -7.46 -14.16 -5.01
CA ASP A 309 -7.65 -14.90 -3.76
C ASP A 309 -6.38 -15.66 -3.36
N ASN A 310 -6.17 -15.79 -2.06
CA ASN A 310 -5.03 -16.49 -1.49
C ASN A 310 -5.22 -18.00 -1.40
N LEU A 311 -6.46 -18.49 -1.47
CA LEU A 311 -6.84 -19.90 -1.33
C LEU A 311 -7.08 -20.57 -2.69
N VAL A 312 -7.46 -19.79 -3.70
CA VAL A 312 -7.69 -20.27 -5.07
C VAL A 312 -6.98 -19.30 -6.00
N ASN A 313 -6.08 -19.83 -6.85
CA ASN A 313 -5.46 -19.05 -7.94
C ASN A 313 -6.57 -18.57 -8.88
N SER A 314 -7.13 -17.40 -8.58
CA SER A 314 -8.29 -16.84 -9.26
C SER A 314 -8.01 -15.38 -9.62
N CYS A 315 -8.25 -15.06 -10.88
CA CYS A 315 -8.23 -13.69 -11.36
C CYS A 315 -9.50 -12.99 -10.88
N ARG A 316 -9.35 -11.81 -10.28
CA ARG A 316 -10.48 -10.93 -9.98
C ARG A 316 -10.66 -9.92 -11.12
N SER A 317 -11.91 -9.64 -11.44
CA SER A 317 -12.28 -8.50 -12.30
C SER A 317 -12.32 -7.22 -11.48
N LEU A 318 -12.33 -6.08 -12.17
CA LEU A 318 -12.62 -4.79 -11.56
C LEU A 318 -14.01 -4.80 -10.91
N HIS A 319 -14.17 -4.08 -9.81
CA HIS A 319 -15.48 -3.82 -9.24
C HIS A 319 -16.24 -2.78 -10.11
N PRO A 320 -17.58 -2.82 -10.16
CA PRO A 320 -18.35 -1.85 -10.92
C PRO A 320 -18.09 -0.42 -10.46
N GLY A 321 -18.12 0.51 -11.41
CA GLY A 321 -17.98 1.95 -11.14
C GLY A 321 -16.71 2.55 -11.75
N PRO A 322 -16.49 3.85 -11.50
CA PRO A 322 -15.31 4.56 -11.97
C PRO A 322 -14.03 4.03 -11.30
N VAL A 323 -12.91 4.15 -12.01
CA VAL A 323 -11.59 3.69 -11.55
C VAL A 323 -10.60 4.83 -11.68
N SER A 324 -9.98 5.19 -10.55
CA SER A 324 -8.89 6.16 -10.47
C SER A 324 -7.59 5.51 -10.01
N LEU A 325 -7.67 4.36 -9.32
CA LEU A 325 -6.50 3.59 -8.87
C LEU A 325 -6.80 2.09 -8.83
N LEU A 326 -5.89 1.31 -9.40
CA LEU A 326 -5.85 -0.16 -9.44
C LEU A 326 -4.85 -0.67 -8.40
N HIS A 327 -5.21 -1.69 -7.63
CA HIS A 327 -4.36 -2.19 -6.54
C HIS A 327 -4.29 -3.72 -6.51
N TRP A 328 -3.10 -4.25 -6.79
CA TRP A 328 -2.78 -5.69 -6.74
C TRP A 328 -2.55 -6.21 -5.32
N SER A 329 -3.35 -5.72 -4.38
CA SER A 329 -3.35 -6.22 -3.02
C SER A 329 -3.68 -7.71 -3.03
N GLY A 330 -2.84 -8.52 -2.38
CA GLY A 330 -2.92 -9.98 -2.39
C GLY A 330 -1.58 -10.59 -2.76
N ARG A 331 -1.57 -11.89 -3.06
CA ARG A 331 -0.33 -12.62 -3.41
C ARG A 331 0.10 -12.43 -4.85
N GLY A 332 -0.86 -12.40 -5.79
CA GLY A 332 -0.55 -12.30 -7.21
C GLY A 332 -0.01 -10.91 -7.54
N LYS A 333 1.20 -10.85 -8.10
CA LYS A 333 1.79 -9.61 -8.61
C LYS A 333 1.78 -9.62 -10.13
N PRO A 334 1.43 -8.50 -10.78
CA PRO A 334 1.25 -8.46 -12.23
C PRO A 334 2.53 -8.82 -12.96
N TRP A 335 3.69 -8.27 -12.56
CA TRP A 335 4.99 -8.61 -13.15
C TRP A 335 5.33 -10.11 -13.05
N VAL A 336 5.07 -10.72 -11.89
CA VAL A 336 5.31 -12.17 -11.70
C VAL A 336 4.41 -13.02 -12.60
N ARG A 337 3.13 -12.64 -12.74
CA ARG A 337 2.16 -13.38 -13.57
C ARG A 337 2.43 -13.22 -15.07
N LEU A 338 2.85 -12.02 -15.48
CA LEU A 338 3.25 -11.72 -16.86
C LEU A 338 4.49 -12.52 -17.25
N ASP A 339 5.56 -12.47 -16.45
CA ASP A 339 6.80 -13.20 -16.71
C ASP A 339 6.57 -14.73 -16.74
N ALA A 340 5.66 -15.23 -15.90
CA ALA A 340 5.31 -16.63 -15.86
C ALA A 340 4.38 -17.09 -17.00
N GLY A 341 4.00 -16.20 -17.93
CA GLY A 341 3.09 -16.51 -19.03
C GLY A 341 1.67 -16.88 -18.57
N ARG A 342 1.27 -16.47 -17.37
CA ARG A 342 -0.05 -16.75 -16.77
C ARG A 342 -0.72 -15.48 -16.25
N PRO A 343 -0.87 -14.43 -17.10
CA PRO A 343 -1.48 -13.18 -16.67
C PRO A 343 -2.98 -13.33 -16.41
N CYS A 344 -3.47 -12.60 -15.42
CA CYS A 344 -4.88 -12.27 -15.34
C CYS A 344 -5.20 -11.14 -16.33
N PRO A 345 -6.45 -11.02 -16.83
CA PRO A 345 -6.80 -9.93 -17.76
C PRO A 345 -6.47 -8.54 -17.23
N VAL A 346 -6.63 -8.32 -15.92
CA VAL A 346 -6.29 -7.05 -15.27
C VAL A 346 -4.79 -6.73 -15.31
N ASP A 347 -3.90 -7.73 -15.38
CA ASP A 347 -2.44 -7.51 -15.39
C ASP A 347 -1.97 -6.75 -16.64
N PHE A 348 -2.72 -6.84 -17.74
CA PHE A 348 -2.47 -6.04 -18.93
C PHE A 348 -2.78 -4.54 -18.74
N LEU A 349 -3.50 -4.17 -17.69
CA LEU A 349 -3.66 -2.77 -17.28
C LEU A 349 -2.40 -2.24 -16.55
N TRP A 350 -1.59 -3.13 -15.97
CA TRP A 350 -0.32 -2.79 -15.32
C TRP A 350 0.84 -2.70 -16.33
N ALA A 351 0.85 -3.60 -17.33
CA ALA A 351 1.94 -3.73 -18.30
C ALA A 351 2.40 -2.41 -18.98
N PRO A 352 1.53 -1.44 -19.32
CA PRO A 352 1.96 -0.18 -19.95
C PRO A 352 2.82 0.73 -19.06
N TYR A 353 2.93 0.44 -17.77
CA TYR A 353 3.74 1.20 -16.80
C TYR A 353 5.04 0.48 -16.44
N ASP A 354 5.22 -0.75 -16.90
CA ASP A 354 6.42 -1.54 -16.64
C ASP A 354 7.61 -0.97 -17.41
N LEU A 355 8.61 -0.50 -16.66
CA LEU A 355 9.87 -0.02 -17.23
C LEU A 355 10.96 -1.09 -17.18
N HIS A 356 10.67 -2.30 -16.70
CA HIS A 356 11.66 -3.38 -16.65
C HIS A 356 11.99 -3.90 -18.06
N LYS A 357 13.28 -4.07 -18.36
CA LYS A 357 13.84 -4.56 -19.63
C LYS A 357 13.90 -6.08 -19.72
#